data_AF-A0A1Y5DID9-F1
#
_entry.id   AF-A0A1Y5DID9-F1
#
_cell.length_a   1.000
_cell.length_b   1.000
_cell.length_c   1.000
_cell.angle_alpha   90.00
_cell.angle_beta   90.00
_cell.angle_gamma   90.00
#
_symmetry.space_group_name_H-M   'P 1'
#
loop_
_entity.id
_entity.type
_entity.pdbx_description
1 polymer ?
#
loop_
_entity_poly.entity_id
_entity_poly.type
_entity_poly.pdbx_seq_one_letter_code
_entity_poly.pdbx_strand_id
1 'polypeptide(L)'
;MNESMTLWSLISNASLVVKFVMLVLMAAVFASWVVIVQRHRVLNAAKANYIDFEDRFWSGMDLSQLYREINQQEHVFGVESIFTAGFREFSR
;
A
#
# COMPACT_ATOMS: atom_id res chain seq x y z
N MET A 1 -46.97 17.34 -17.72
CA MET A 1 -46.33 16.88 -16.48
C MET A 1 -45.14 16.04 -16.90
N ASN A 2 -43.99 16.68 -17.18
CA ASN A 2 -42.81 15.98 -17.68
C ASN A 2 -42.21 15.19 -16.52
N GLU A 3 -42.34 13.87 -16.57
CA GLU A 3 -41.49 12.99 -15.78
C GLU A 3 -40.06 13.27 -16.21
N SER A 4 -39.36 14.05 -15.39
CA SER A 4 -37.91 14.15 -15.49
C SER A 4 -37.40 12.74 -15.26
N MET A 5 -37.07 12.04 -16.35
CA MET A 5 -36.44 10.73 -16.36
C MET A 5 -35.08 10.87 -15.68
N THR A 6 -35.12 10.94 -14.36
CA THR A 6 -34.00 10.95 -13.47
C THR A 6 -33.51 9.52 -13.38
N LEU A 7 -32.19 9.32 -13.33
CA LEU A 7 -31.56 8.00 -13.20
C LEU A 7 -32.20 7.16 -12.07
N TRP A 8 -32.67 7.84 -11.03
CA TRP A 8 -33.39 7.24 -9.91
C TRP A 8 -34.70 6.55 -10.32
N SER A 9 -35.48 7.14 -11.23
CA SER A 9 -36.75 6.55 -11.73
C SER A 9 -36.50 5.31 -12.59
N LEU A 10 -35.44 5.29 -13.39
CA LEU A 10 -35.06 4.08 -14.16
C LEU A 10 -34.64 2.94 -13.23
N ILE A 11 -33.88 3.25 -12.17
CA ILE A 11 -33.45 2.27 -11.18
C ILE A 11 -34.63 1.77 -10.33
N SER A 12 -35.56 2.64 -9.95
CA SER A 12 -36.73 2.27 -9.14
C SER A 12 -37.73 1.40 -9.91
N ASN A 13 -37.89 1.64 -11.21
CA ASN A 13 -38.75 0.83 -12.09
C ASN A 13 -38.07 -0.45 -12.61
N ALA A 14 -36.77 -0.63 -12.39
CA ALA A 14 -36.05 -1.83 -12.81
C ALA A 14 -36.52 -3.09 -12.04
N SER A 15 -36.39 -4.26 -12.68
CA SER A 15 -36.71 -5.54 -12.08
C SER A 15 -35.84 -5.84 -10.86
N LEU A 16 -36.36 -6.64 -9.93
CA LEU A 16 -35.69 -6.96 -8.67
C LEU A 16 -34.31 -7.62 -8.89
N VAL A 17 -34.20 -8.45 -9.94
CA VAL A 17 -32.93 -9.08 -10.36
C VAL A 17 -31.89 -8.02 -10.78
N VAL A 18 -32.30 -7.03 -11.59
CA VAL A 18 -31.40 -5.97 -12.07
C VAL A 18 -30.90 -5.13 -10.89
N LYS A 19 -31.77 -4.80 -9.93
CA LYS A 19 -31.39 -4.10 -8.70
C LYS A 19 -30.34 -4.86 -7.89
N PHE A 20 -30.48 -6.19 -7.78
CA PHE A 20 -29.50 -7.03 -7.09
C PHE A 20 -28.13 -7.01 -7.78
N VAL A 21 -28.11 -7.16 -9.11
CA VAL A 21 -26.86 -7.09 -9.89
C VAL A 21 -26.19 -5.73 -9.72
N MET A 22 -26.94 -4.62 -9.77
CA MET A 22 -26.40 -3.28 -9.53
C MET A 22 -25.78 -3.13 -8.14
N LEU A 23 -26.40 -3.69 -7.11
CA LEU A 23 -25.88 -3.66 -5.74
C LEU A 23 -24.56 -4.44 -5.64
N VAL A 24 -24.52 -5.66 -6.20
CA VAL A 24 -23.29 -6.48 -6.21
C VAL A 24 -22.16 -5.77 -6.95
N LEU A 25 -22.44 -5.16 -8.10
CA LEU A 25 -21.46 -4.38 -8.85
C LEU A 25 -20.96 -3.17 -8.05
N MET A 26 -21.87 -2.45 -7.38
CA MET A 26 -21.49 -1.34 -6.51
C MET A 26 -20.58 -1.80 -5.36
N ALA A 27 -20.92 -2.91 -4.69
CA ALA A 27 -20.09 -3.49 -3.65
C ALA A 27 -18.70 -3.91 -4.18
N ALA A 28 -18.63 -4.48 -5.39
CA ALA A 28 -17.36 -4.83 -6.03
C ALA A 28 -16.50 -3.60 -6.33
N VAL A 29 -17.10 -2.49 -6.76
CA VAL A 29 -16.40 -1.21 -6.96
C VAL A 29 -15.81 -0.70 -5.65
N PHE A 30 -16.59 -0.70 -4.57
CA PHE A 30 -16.09 -0.31 -3.24
C PHE A 30 -14.97 -1.23 -2.75
N ALA A 31 -15.12 -2.55 -2.92
CA ALA A 31 -14.09 -3.52 -2.54
C ALA A 31 -12.78 -3.29 -3.31
N SER A 32 -12.87 -3.03 -4.61
CA SER A 32 -11.70 -2.70 -5.44
C SER A 32 -10.98 -1.45 -4.92
N TRP A 33 -11.73 -0.40 -4.57
CA TRP A 33 -11.15 0.83 -4.02
C TRP A 33 -10.43 0.59 -2.68
N VAL A 34 -11.00 -0.23 -1.80
CA VAL A 34 -10.35 -0.63 -0.54
C VAL A 34 -9.03 -1.35 -0.79
N VAL A 35 -8.99 -2.29 -1.74
CA VAL A 35 -7.77 -3.01 -2.12
C VAL A 35 -6.70 -2.05 -2.66
N ILE A 36 -7.11 -1.08 -3.49
CA ILE A 36 -6.20 -0.05 -4.02
C ILE A 36 -5.59 0.76 -2.87
N VAL A 37 -6.40 1.27 -1.94
CA VAL A 37 -5.93 2.04 -0.78
C VAL A 37 -5.00 1.20 0.10
N GLN A 38 -5.34 -0.06 0.35
CA GLN A 38 -4.51 -0.96 1.15
C GLN A 38 -3.12 -1.16 0.52
N ARG A 39 -3.07 -1.45 -0.79
CA ARG A 39 -1.79 -1.58 -1.50
C ARG A 39 -0.99 -0.28 -1.53
N HIS A 40 -1.67 0.86 -1.72
CA HIS A 40 -1.02 2.16 -1.72
C HIS A 40 -0.37 2.48 -0.38
N ARG A 41 -1.02 2.11 0.74
CA ARG A 41 -0.45 2.26 2.09
C ARG A 41 0.80 1.40 2.28
N VAL A 42 0.79 0.14 1.83
CA VAL A 42 1.95 -0.76 1.94
C VAL A 42 3.14 -0.21 1.15
N LEU A 43 2.93 0.24 -0.08
CA LEU A 43 3.99 0.82 -0.91
C LEU A 43 4.53 2.12 -0.32
N ASN A 44 3.65 3.00 0.18
CA ASN A 44 4.09 4.24 0.80
C ASN A 44 4.88 4.00 2.10
N ALA A 45 4.49 3.02 2.92
CA ALA A 45 5.25 2.65 4.11
C ALA A 45 6.65 2.12 3.75
N ALA A 46 6.75 1.24 2.76
CA ALA A 46 8.03 0.75 2.27
C ALA A 46 8.91 1.89 1.71
N LYS A 47 8.31 2.84 0.99
CA LYS A 47 9.02 4.00 0.45
C LYS A 47 9.52 4.94 1.54
N ALA A 48 8.72 5.16 2.59
CA ALA A 48 9.14 5.99 3.73
C ALA A 48 10.33 5.37 4.47
N ASN A 49 10.27 4.05 4.74
CA ASN A 49 11.38 3.33 5.38
C ASN A 49 12.66 3.36 4.52
N TYR A 50 12.53 3.29 3.20
CA TYR A 50 13.66 3.39 2.27
C TYR A 50 14.33 4.77 2.36
N ILE A 51 13.56 5.86 2.37
CA ILE A 51 14.10 7.23 2.45
C ILE A 51 14.81 7.46 3.79
N ASP A 52 14.23 7.00 4.90
CA ASP A 52 14.86 7.11 6.23
C ASP A 52 16.20 6.36 6.32
N PHE A 53 16.24 5.14 5.77
CA PHE A 53 17.49 4.39 5.66
C PHE A 53 18.53 5.12 4.80
N GLU A 54 18.11 5.68 3.66
CA GLU A 54 19.00 6.40 2.74
C GLU A 54 19.59 7.65 3.41
N ASP A 55 18.79 8.45 4.11
CA ASP A 55 19.26 9.62 4.87
C ASP A 55 20.28 9.21 5.94
N ARG A 56 20.02 8.12 6.69
CA ARG A 56 20.96 7.59 7.69
C ARG A 56 22.26 7.10 7.05
N PHE A 57 22.17 6.39 5.93
CA PHE A 57 23.33 5.91 5.18
C PHE A 57 24.22 7.06 4.66
N TRP A 58 23.63 8.13 4.13
CA TRP A 58 24.36 9.27 3.59
C TRP A 58 24.76 10.34 4.63
N SER A 59 24.24 10.27 5.85
CA SER A 59 24.57 11.21 6.94
C SER A 59 26.03 11.15 7.44
N GLY A 60 26.84 10.23 6.92
CA GLY A 60 28.25 10.07 7.32
C GLY A 60 28.43 9.23 8.59
N MET A 61 27.39 8.52 9.03
CA MET A 61 27.49 7.50 10.07
C MET A 61 28.36 6.33 9.59
N ASP A 62 29.22 5.82 10.46
CA ASP A 62 30.03 4.63 10.17
C ASP A 62 29.11 3.44 9.82
N LEU A 63 29.30 2.83 8.65
CA LEU A 63 28.51 1.71 8.18
C LEU A 63 28.49 0.54 9.17
N SER A 64 29.55 0.37 9.96
CA SER A 64 29.61 -0.62 11.02
C SER A 64 28.66 -0.32 12.18
N GLN A 65 28.41 0.96 12.47
CA GLN A 65 27.43 1.40 13.46
C GLN A 65 26.01 1.22 12.94
N LEU A 66 25.76 1.59 11.68
CA LEU A 66 24.47 1.35 11.02
C LEU A 66 24.12 -0.15 10.97
N TYR A 67 25.10 -1.00 10.65
CA TYR A 67 24.94 -2.46 10.69
C TYR A 67 24.57 -2.98 12.08
N ARG A 68 25.22 -2.46 13.14
CA ARG A 68 24.91 -2.85 14.53
C ARG A 68 23.49 -2.44 14.94
N GLU A 69 23.06 -1.23 14.59
CA GLU A 69 21.70 -0.75 14.88
C GLU A 69 20.64 -1.59 14.16
N ILE A 70 20.84 -1.90 12.88
CA ILE A 70 19.91 -2.73 12.11
C ILE A 70 19.85 -4.15 12.68
N ASN A 71 21.00 -4.72 13.05
CA ASN A 71 21.06 -6.07 13.60
C ASN A 71 20.51 -6.19 15.04
N GLN A 72 20.26 -5.06 15.72
CA GLN A 72 19.56 -5.01 17.01
C GLN A 72 18.03 -4.95 16.85
N GLN A 73 17.51 -4.67 15.65
CA GLN A 73 16.08 -4.71 15.40
C GLN A 73 15.62 -6.16 15.22
N GLU A 74 14.56 -6.57 15.92
CA GLU A 74 14.01 -7.93 15.80
C GLU A 74 13.45 -8.23 14.40
N HIS A 75 13.04 -7.19 13.65
CA HIS A 75 12.37 -7.33 12.36
C HIS A 75 13.03 -6.44 11.30
N VAL A 76 14.08 -6.95 10.66
CA VAL A 76 14.73 -6.27 9.53
C VAL A 76 13.94 -6.57 8.25
N PHE A 77 13.38 -5.53 7.61
CA PHE A 77 12.54 -5.69 6.41
C PHE A 77 12.92 -4.71 5.29
N GLY A 78 12.85 -5.15 4.03
CA GLY A 78 13.12 -4.30 2.87
C GLY A 78 14.60 -4.02 2.63
N VAL A 79 14.98 -2.74 2.50
CA VAL A 79 16.34 -2.33 2.09
C VAL A 79 17.41 -2.64 3.15
N GLU A 80 17.04 -2.63 4.43
CA GLU A 80 17.95 -2.92 5.54
C GLU A 80 18.48 -4.36 5.52
N SER A 81 17.67 -5.33 5.05
CA SER A 81 18.08 -6.73 4.94
C SER A 81 19.04 -6.96 3.77
N ILE A 82 18.84 -6.23 2.68
CA ILE A 82 19.77 -6.21 1.53
C ILE A 82 21.10 -5.58 1.96
N PHE A 83 21.05 -4.49 2.72
CA PHE A 83 22.24 -3.84 3.27
C PHE A 83 23.04 -4.77 4.20
N THR A 84 22.39 -5.42 5.16
CA THR A 84 23.07 -6.36 6.08
C THR A 84 23.68 -7.54 5.32
N ALA A 85 23.00 -8.06 4.30
CA ALA A 85 23.54 -9.13 3.45
C ALA A 85 24.78 -8.67 2.65
N GLY A 86 24.73 -7.49 2.03
CA GLY A 86 25.85 -6.93 1.26
C GLY A 86 27.04 -6.54 2.13
N PHE A 87 26.79 -5.90 3.27
CA PHE A 87 27.85 -5.49 4.21
C PHE A 87 28.56 -6.70 4.82
N ARG A 88 27.83 -7.78 5.12
CA ARG A 88 28.41 -9.03 5.60
C ARG A 88 29.42 -9.61 4.62
N GLU A 89 29.09 -9.63 3.33
CA GLU A 89 29.98 -10.14 2.29
C GLU A 89 31.19 -9.22 2.07
N PHE A 90 31.01 -7.89 2.17
CA PHE A 90 32.10 -6.93 2.06
C PHE A 90 33.07 -6.97 3.27
N SER A 91 32.58 -7.32 4.46
CA SER A 91 33.40 -7.42 5.68
C SER A 91 34.25 -8.70 5.76
N ARG A 92 34.18 -9.55 4.74
CA ARG A 92 34.89 -10.82 4.65
C ARG A 92 36.19 -10.67 3.89
#